data_AF-A0A2J8AH74-F1
#
_entry.id   AF-A0A2J8AH74-F1
#
_cell.length_a   1.000
_cell.length_b   1.000
_cell.length_c   1.000
_cell.angle_alpha   90.00
_cell.angle_beta   90.00
_cell.angle_gamma   90.00
#
_symmetry.space_group_name_H-M   'P 1'
#
loop_
_entity.id
_entity.type
_entity.pdbx_description
1 polymer ?
#
loop_
_entity_poly.entity_id
_entity_poly.type
_entity_poly.pdbx_seq_one_letter_code
_entity_poly.pdbx_strand_id
1 'polypeptide(L)'
;MDMVVAAPMDGLVRRQSSASEDACWVCLEGPSPSAGVLEHPCACPRGVHAKCLARWQLQSAGRDEECHCRFCKHELPDWRDILSPKVPSAPPVMAIVYDGKVVRLQVKPGKEGMEEFQRQVRQAFNLGEDVELDCVFDCRAPGTGEKIKLRGLESYSAAMHCAAVAAGERLAKMKTARPALPASAAAAAPPPPGTAVAAGATPSPGASSRTVVSPDLSGSTASSASSRQTSLPQQQATCGLPISHHHGPHVEGEACGGGGSSPGASAGGSRRRNLLSELFKSLASAKRIT
;
A
#
# COMPACT_ATOMS: atom_id res chain seq x y z
N MET A 1 -4.84 44.71 68.05
CA MET A 1 -3.67 44.15 67.32
C MET A 1 -4.05 42.72 67.04
N ASP A 2 -4.92 42.56 66.05
CA ASP A 2 -5.64 41.32 65.80
C ASP A 2 -4.97 40.62 64.64
N MET A 3 -4.42 39.44 64.93
CA MET A 3 -3.71 38.61 63.98
C MET A 3 -4.73 37.91 63.07
N VAL A 4 -4.84 38.41 61.84
CA VAL A 4 -5.56 37.74 60.76
C VAL A 4 -4.75 36.51 60.35
N VAL A 5 -5.19 35.33 60.76
CA VAL A 5 -4.61 34.05 60.34
C VAL A 5 -5.20 33.69 58.98
N ALA A 6 -4.40 33.86 57.93
CA ALA A 6 -4.74 33.43 56.57
C ALA A 6 -4.75 31.88 56.51
N ALA A 7 -5.90 31.30 56.19
CA ALA A 7 -6.02 29.87 55.92
C ALA A 7 -5.37 29.52 54.57
N PRO A 8 -4.57 28.44 54.46
CA PRO A 8 -4.05 27.99 53.19
C PRO A 8 -5.17 27.35 52.36
N MET A 9 -5.47 27.95 51.21
CA MET A 9 -6.35 27.39 50.17
C MET A 9 -5.61 26.34 49.33
N ASP A 10 -5.03 25.32 49.99
CA ASP A 10 -4.48 24.13 49.34
C ASP A 10 -5.61 23.12 49.12
N GLY A 11 -6.44 23.41 48.13
CA GLY A 11 -7.61 22.58 47.82
C GLY A 11 -8.00 22.54 46.35
N LEU A 12 -7.14 23.04 45.46
CA LEU A 12 -7.26 22.71 44.05
C LEU A 12 -6.77 21.27 43.89
N VAL A 13 -7.74 20.34 43.96
CA VAL A 13 -7.64 19.00 43.43
C VAL A 13 -6.99 19.11 42.05
N ARG A 14 -5.68 18.87 42.00
CA ARG A 14 -4.91 18.68 40.77
C ARG A 14 -5.54 17.46 40.13
N ARG A 15 -6.52 17.70 39.26
CA ARG A 15 -7.20 16.67 38.47
C ARG A 15 -6.08 15.87 37.83
N GLN A 16 -5.86 14.66 38.36
CA GLN A 16 -4.85 13.74 37.89
C GLN A 16 -5.22 13.39 36.45
N SER A 17 -4.71 14.19 35.51
CA SER A 17 -4.73 13.91 34.08
C SER A 17 -3.56 12.98 33.74
N SER A 18 -3.24 12.04 34.63
CA SER A 18 -2.02 11.22 34.62
C SER A 18 -2.15 9.94 33.80
N ALA A 19 -3.13 9.85 32.90
CA ALA A 19 -3.38 8.67 32.08
C ALA A 19 -3.39 8.93 30.56
N SER A 20 -3.30 10.20 30.14
CA SER A 20 -3.39 10.58 28.71
C SER A 20 -2.05 10.93 28.06
N GLU A 21 -0.95 10.97 28.82
CA GLU A 21 0.37 11.38 28.30
C GLU A 21 1.14 10.22 27.66
N ASP A 22 0.82 8.97 28.01
CA ASP A 22 1.51 7.76 27.52
C ASP A 22 0.66 6.98 26.51
N ALA A 23 0.17 7.65 25.47
CA ALA A 23 -0.56 7.00 24.37
C ALA A 23 0.18 7.16 23.04
N CYS A 24 0.31 6.06 22.29
CA CYS A 24 0.86 6.04 20.94
C CYS A 24 0.10 7.02 20.05
N TRP A 25 0.79 7.92 19.38
CA TRP A 25 0.10 8.92 18.55
C TRP A 25 -0.56 8.34 17.28
N VAL A 26 -0.20 7.11 16.89
CA VAL A 26 -0.75 6.42 15.72
C VAL A 26 -2.02 5.62 16.06
N CYS A 27 -1.98 4.75 17.07
CA CYS A 27 -3.12 3.89 17.43
C CYS A 27 -3.92 4.39 18.65
N LEU A 28 -3.43 5.40 19.36
CA LEU A 28 -4.01 5.95 20.60
C LEU A 28 -4.05 4.96 21.78
N GLU A 29 -3.32 3.85 21.68
CA GLU A 29 -3.16 2.87 22.75
C GLU A 29 -1.88 3.15 23.56
N GLY A 30 -1.92 2.85 24.86
CA GLY A 30 -0.75 2.90 25.73
C GLY A 30 0.22 1.73 25.52
N PRO A 31 1.29 1.65 26.32
CA PRO A 31 2.19 0.50 26.30
C PRO A 31 1.44 -0.77 26.71
N SER A 32 1.59 -1.84 25.93
CA SER A 32 0.95 -3.13 26.22
C SER A 32 1.81 -4.30 25.71
N PRO A 33 1.63 -5.53 26.20
CA PRO A 33 2.38 -6.68 25.71
C PRO A 33 2.18 -6.96 24.21
N SER A 34 1.01 -6.60 23.66
CA SER A 34 0.69 -6.80 22.24
C SER A 34 1.22 -5.67 21.35
N ALA A 35 1.09 -4.41 21.78
CA ALA A 35 1.51 -3.25 21.00
C ALA A 35 3.00 -2.94 21.14
N GLY A 36 3.59 -3.25 22.30
CA GLY A 36 4.96 -2.96 22.68
C GLY A 36 5.08 -1.73 23.58
N VAL A 37 6.33 -1.32 23.82
CA VAL A 37 6.68 -0.12 24.58
C VAL A 37 6.61 1.10 23.65
N LEU A 38 6.31 2.28 24.22
CA LEU A 38 6.36 3.54 23.49
C LEU A 38 7.80 4.04 23.38
N GLU A 39 8.18 4.41 22.17
CA GLU A 39 9.50 4.95 21.84
C GLU A 39 9.38 6.41 21.40
N HIS A 40 10.49 7.14 21.51
CA HIS A 40 10.61 8.54 21.10
C HIS A 40 11.77 8.65 20.09
N PRO A 41 11.53 8.30 18.80
CA PRO A 41 12.59 8.29 17.77
C PRO A 41 13.14 9.69 17.44
N CYS A 42 12.54 10.75 17.99
CA CYS A 42 12.97 12.13 17.85
C CYS A 42 12.53 12.95 19.09
N ALA A 43 12.93 14.21 19.15
CA ALA A 43 12.61 15.11 20.27
C ALA A 43 11.14 15.57 20.35
N CYS A 44 10.24 15.01 19.55
CA CYS A 44 8.81 15.33 19.64
C CYS A 44 8.20 14.72 20.91
N PRO A 45 7.25 15.41 21.56
CA PRO A 45 6.75 15.02 22.89
C PRO A 45 5.84 13.78 22.89
N ARG A 46 5.51 13.20 21.73
CA ARG A 46 4.57 12.08 21.64
C ARG A 46 5.28 10.77 21.33
N GLY A 47 5.10 9.79 22.20
CA GLY A 47 5.59 8.43 22.01
C GLY A 47 4.84 7.64 20.93
N VAL A 48 5.49 6.63 20.37
CA VAL A 48 4.94 5.74 19.34
C VAL A 48 5.45 4.32 19.51
N HIS A 49 4.62 3.31 19.24
CA HIS A 49 5.14 1.95 19.15
C HIS A 49 5.99 1.79 17.89
N ALA A 50 7.12 1.09 17.97
CA ALA A 50 8.00 0.83 16.83
C ALA A 50 7.25 0.28 15.60
N LYS A 51 6.34 -0.69 15.79
CA LYS A 51 5.52 -1.26 14.72
C LYS A 51 4.53 -0.25 14.12
N CYS A 52 3.95 0.62 14.95
CA CYS A 52 3.02 1.64 14.49
C CYS A 52 3.74 2.70 13.64
N LEU A 53 4.93 3.12 14.08
CA LEU A 53 5.79 4.01 13.30
C LEU A 53 6.17 3.37 11.96
N ALA A 54 6.64 2.12 11.98
CA ALA A 54 7.04 1.42 10.77
C ALA A 54 5.89 1.27 9.76
N ARG A 55 4.66 0.98 10.22
CA ARG A 55 3.46 0.94 9.38
C ARG A 55 3.10 2.32 8.82
N TRP A 56 3.25 3.37 9.61
CA TRP A 56 3.02 4.74 9.14
C TRP A 56 4.06 5.19 8.11
N GLN A 57 5.34 4.85 8.30
CA GLN A 57 6.41 5.09 7.32
C GLN A 57 6.12 4.35 6.01
N LEU A 58 5.72 3.07 6.08
CA LEU A 58 5.33 2.29 4.90
C LEU A 58 4.12 2.90 4.17
N GLN A 59 3.10 3.38 4.88
CA GLN A 59 1.97 4.10 4.26
C GLN A 59 2.37 5.46 3.67
N SER A 60 3.52 5.99 4.09
CA SER A 60 4.09 7.25 3.64
C SER A 60 5.23 7.08 2.65
N ALA A 61 5.43 5.86 2.13
CA ALA A 61 6.50 5.54 1.20
C ALA A 61 6.56 6.54 0.04
N GLY A 62 7.77 6.96 -0.30
CA GLY A 62 8.04 7.96 -1.34
C GLY A 62 7.82 9.41 -0.93
N ARG A 63 7.33 9.68 0.29
CA ARG A 63 7.25 11.03 0.85
C ARG A 63 8.35 11.24 1.89
N ASP A 64 8.61 12.50 2.23
CA ASP A 64 9.55 12.85 3.30
C ASP A 64 9.23 12.13 4.61
N GLU A 65 7.93 11.93 4.90
CA GLU A 65 7.45 11.21 6.07
C GLU A 65 7.87 9.74 6.16
N GLU A 66 8.35 9.12 5.08
CA GLU A 66 8.94 7.79 5.14
C GLU A 66 10.20 7.78 6.01
N CYS A 67 11.05 8.81 5.88
CA CYS A 67 12.36 8.87 6.50
C CYS A 67 12.50 9.98 7.55
N HIS A 68 11.57 10.92 7.62
CA HIS A 68 11.68 12.09 8.49
C HIS A 68 10.40 12.33 9.30
N CYS A 69 10.58 12.78 10.54
CA CYS A 69 9.46 13.17 11.39
C CYS A 69 8.68 14.32 10.76
N ARG A 70 7.36 14.18 10.65
CA ARG A 70 6.49 15.21 10.06
C ARG A 70 6.56 16.57 10.78
N PHE A 71 6.89 16.57 12.07
CA PHE A 71 6.89 17.76 12.92
C PHE A 71 8.27 18.42 13.00
N CYS A 72 9.28 17.69 13.49
CA CYS A 72 10.62 18.25 13.71
C CYS A 72 11.63 17.95 12.59
N LYS A 73 11.23 17.17 11.57
CA LYS A 73 12.07 16.78 10.42
C LYS A 73 13.31 15.97 10.77
N HIS A 74 13.42 15.47 12.00
CA HIS A 74 14.48 14.53 12.39
C HIS A 74 14.36 13.22 11.61
N GLU A 75 15.51 12.61 11.27
CA GLU A 75 15.57 11.31 10.59
C GLU A 75 14.99 10.22 11.49
N LEU A 76 14.11 9.39 10.93
CA LEU A 76 13.46 8.29 11.60
C LEU A 76 14.21 6.98 11.33
N PRO A 77 14.15 5.99 12.23
CA PRO A 77 14.77 4.68 12.00
C PRO A 77 14.16 3.98 10.77
N ASP A 78 14.95 3.10 10.13
CA ASP A 78 14.45 2.30 9.01
C ASP A 78 13.34 1.33 9.47
N TRP A 79 12.19 1.41 8.80
CA TRP A 79 11.01 0.63 9.11
C TRP A 79 11.13 -0.83 8.66
N ARG A 80 12.03 -1.12 7.71
CA ARG A 80 12.12 -2.43 7.03
C ARG A 80 12.47 -3.53 8.01
N ASP A 81 13.38 -3.30 8.94
CA ASP A 81 13.80 -4.32 9.91
C ASP A 81 12.67 -4.68 10.90
N ILE A 82 11.84 -3.70 11.25
CA ILE A 82 10.70 -3.89 12.15
C ILE A 82 9.59 -4.70 11.47
N LEU A 83 9.36 -4.44 10.17
CA LEU A 83 8.33 -5.14 9.39
C LEU A 83 8.82 -6.41 8.70
N SER A 84 10.13 -6.70 8.68
CA SER A 84 10.67 -7.90 8.04
C SER A 84 10.44 -9.15 8.88
N PRO A 85 9.49 -10.04 8.53
CA PRO A 85 9.47 -11.35 9.15
C PRO A 85 10.73 -12.13 8.75
N LYS A 86 11.14 -13.07 9.59
CA LYS A 86 12.23 -14.02 9.29
C LYS A 86 11.76 -15.04 8.24
N VAL A 87 11.65 -14.60 6.99
CA VAL A 87 11.27 -15.43 5.83
C VAL A 87 12.48 -15.69 4.95
N PRO A 88 12.54 -16.84 4.24
CA PRO A 88 13.61 -17.10 3.30
C PRO A 88 13.60 -16.05 2.18
N SER A 89 14.79 -15.60 1.76
CA SER A 89 14.91 -14.70 0.61
C SER A 89 14.44 -15.41 -0.66
N ALA A 90 13.55 -14.76 -1.40
CA ALA A 90 13.02 -15.25 -2.65
C ALA A 90 12.89 -14.10 -3.67
N PRO A 91 13.09 -14.34 -4.97
CA PRO A 91 13.01 -13.27 -5.95
C PRO A 91 11.60 -12.66 -6.04
N PRO A 92 11.47 -11.33 -5.90
CA PRO A 92 10.19 -10.66 -5.95
C PRO A 92 9.64 -10.61 -7.39
N VAL A 93 8.32 -10.79 -7.51
CA VAL A 93 7.59 -10.74 -8.78
C VAL A 93 6.38 -9.83 -8.58
N MET A 94 6.21 -8.87 -9.48
CA MET A 94 5.06 -7.96 -9.51
C MET A 94 4.13 -8.30 -10.67
N ALA A 95 2.82 -8.16 -10.45
CA ALA A 95 1.83 -8.22 -11.53
C ALA A 95 1.38 -6.80 -11.87
N ILE A 96 1.58 -6.39 -13.12
CA ILE A 96 1.19 -5.07 -13.62
C ILE A 96 -0.07 -5.23 -14.45
N VAL A 97 -1.04 -4.35 -14.22
CA VAL A 97 -2.29 -4.31 -14.96
C VAL A 97 -2.43 -2.96 -15.62
N TYR A 98 -2.54 -2.99 -16.95
CA TYR A 98 -2.76 -1.81 -17.77
C TYR A 98 -3.61 -2.21 -18.98
N ASP A 99 -4.68 -1.44 -19.23
CA ASP A 99 -5.63 -1.67 -20.32
C ASP A 99 -6.17 -3.11 -20.39
N GLY A 100 -6.55 -3.67 -19.24
CA GLY A 100 -7.06 -5.05 -19.13
C GLY A 100 -6.00 -6.15 -19.33
N LYS A 101 -4.79 -5.81 -19.77
CA LYS A 101 -3.66 -6.74 -19.92
C LYS A 101 -2.91 -6.87 -18.60
N VAL A 102 -2.55 -8.11 -18.24
CA VAL A 102 -1.78 -8.44 -17.03
C VAL A 102 -0.43 -9.01 -17.43
N VAL A 103 0.66 -8.40 -16.97
CA VAL A 103 2.04 -8.87 -17.19
C VAL A 103 2.72 -9.11 -15.84
N ARG A 104 3.51 -10.19 -15.74
CA ARG A 104 4.26 -10.52 -14.52
C ARG A 104 5.74 -10.29 -14.78
N LEU A 105 6.35 -9.43 -13.97
CA LEU A 105 7.76 -9.08 -14.09
C LEU A 105 8.50 -9.48 -12.82
N GLN A 106 9.68 -10.07 -12.99
CA GLN A 106 10.64 -10.21 -11.91
C GLN A 106 11.34 -8.87 -11.73
N VAL A 107 11.36 -8.38 -10.51
CA VAL A 107 11.82 -7.02 -10.19
C VAL A 107 13.06 -7.08 -9.33
N LYS A 108 13.92 -6.06 -9.42
CA LYS A 108 15.19 -5.97 -8.67
C LYS A 108 15.16 -4.79 -7.70
N PRO A 109 15.81 -4.90 -6.52
CA PRO A 109 15.93 -3.77 -5.61
C PRO A 109 16.85 -2.69 -6.18
N GLY A 110 16.76 -1.48 -5.62
CA GLY A 110 17.65 -0.35 -5.96
C GLY A 110 17.23 0.44 -7.20
N LYS A 111 18.01 1.50 -7.50
CA LYS A 111 17.74 2.43 -8.60
C LYS A 111 17.81 1.76 -9.97
N GLU A 112 18.82 0.92 -10.21
CA GLU A 112 18.94 0.13 -11.45
C GLU A 112 17.72 -0.77 -11.66
N GLY A 113 17.25 -1.43 -10.59
CA GLY A 113 16.05 -2.27 -10.65
C GLY A 113 14.78 -1.49 -10.99
N MET A 114 14.68 -0.25 -10.50
CA MET A 114 13.58 0.65 -10.84
C MET A 114 13.62 1.10 -12.30
N GLU A 115 14.78 1.47 -12.82
CA GLU A 115 14.96 1.86 -14.23
C GLU A 115 14.62 0.69 -15.17
N GLU A 116 15.09 -0.51 -14.82
CA GLU A 116 14.79 -1.74 -15.54
C GLU A 116 13.29 -2.07 -15.48
N PHE A 117 12.64 -1.89 -14.33
CA PHE A 117 11.20 -2.05 -14.19
C PHE A 117 10.44 -1.08 -15.12
N GLN A 118 10.79 0.21 -15.14
CA GLN A 118 10.15 1.19 -16.01
C GLN A 118 10.32 0.82 -17.50
N ARG A 119 11.54 0.43 -17.89
CA ARG A 119 11.85 -0.01 -19.26
C ARG A 119 11.01 -1.23 -19.66
N GLN A 120 10.94 -2.24 -18.81
CA GLN A 120 10.12 -3.43 -19.06
C GLN A 120 8.62 -3.12 -19.12
N VAL A 121 8.11 -2.22 -18.28
CA VAL A 121 6.71 -1.76 -18.32
C VAL A 121 6.42 -1.06 -19.65
N ARG A 122 7.26 -0.10 -20.06
CA ARG A 122 7.10 0.60 -21.34
C ARG A 122 7.12 -0.38 -22.51
N GLN A 123 8.07 -1.31 -22.52
CA GLN A 123 8.17 -2.34 -23.56
C GLN A 123 6.96 -3.28 -23.57
N ALA A 124 6.49 -3.74 -22.41
CA ALA A 124 5.41 -4.71 -22.30
C ALA A 124 4.03 -4.16 -22.74
N PHE A 125 3.84 -2.85 -22.61
CA PHE A 125 2.60 -2.15 -22.96
C PHE A 125 2.74 -1.22 -24.18
N ASN A 126 3.89 -1.24 -24.86
CA ASN A 126 4.20 -0.38 -26.02
C ASN A 126 3.93 1.11 -25.73
N LEU A 127 4.41 1.61 -24.59
CA LEU A 127 4.29 3.01 -24.21
C LEU A 127 5.46 3.82 -24.77
N GLY A 128 5.19 5.04 -25.26
CA GLY A 128 6.22 5.98 -25.69
C GLY A 128 7.13 6.42 -24.54
N GLU A 129 8.34 6.87 -24.86
CA GLU A 129 9.31 7.36 -23.86
C GLU A 129 8.88 8.68 -23.23
N ASP A 130 8.05 9.44 -23.94
CA ASP A 130 7.41 10.68 -23.56
C ASP A 130 6.26 10.50 -22.55
N VAL A 131 5.78 9.27 -22.36
CA VAL A 131 4.68 8.98 -21.43
C VAL A 131 5.19 8.82 -20.01
N GLU A 132 4.68 9.66 -19.11
CA GLU A 132 4.91 9.54 -17.67
C GLU A 132 4.17 8.34 -17.08
N LEU A 133 4.86 7.59 -16.21
CA LEU A 133 4.32 6.40 -15.57
C LEU A 133 3.79 6.72 -14.17
N ASP A 134 2.48 6.89 -14.02
CA ASP A 134 1.83 6.94 -12.71
C ASP A 134 1.50 5.52 -12.22
N CYS A 135 2.33 4.98 -11.33
CA CYS A 135 2.17 3.63 -10.78
C CYS A 135 1.47 3.65 -9.41
N VAL A 136 0.47 2.78 -9.25
CA VAL A 136 -0.14 2.51 -7.93
C VAL A 136 0.12 1.07 -7.54
N PHE A 137 0.92 0.83 -6.51
CA PHE A 137 1.27 -0.48 -5.98
C PHE A 137 0.29 -0.90 -4.87
N ASP A 138 -0.57 -1.85 -5.17
CA ASP A 138 -1.33 -2.60 -4.18
C ASP A 138 -0.40 -3.61 -3.52
N CYS A 139 -0.12 -3.48 -2.23
CA CYS A 139 0.78 -4.34 -1.47
C CYS A 139 0.06 -5.01 -0.31
N ARG A 140 0.63 -6.11 0.20
CA ARG A 140 0.23 -6.71 1.47
C ARG A 140 1.27 -6.32 2.51
N ALA A 141 0.87 -5.58 3.53
CA ALA A 141 1.73 -5.15 4.62
C ALA A 141 2.33 -6.39 5.33
N PRO A 142 3.66 -6.46 5.51
CA PRO A 142 4.30 -7.53 6.25
C PRO A 142 3.75 -7.66 7.69
N GLY A 143 3.65 -8.89 8.18
CA GLY A 143 3.20 -9.19 9.55
C GLY A 143 1.68 -9.09 9.75
N THR A 144 1.04 -7.99 9.33
CA THR A 144 -0.42 -7.81 9.49
C THR A 144 -1.23 -8.45 8.37
N GLY A 145 -0.68 -8.45 7.16
CA GLY A 145 -1.38 -8.90 5.98
C GLY A 145 -2.44 -7.93 5.44
N GLU A 146 -2.50 -6.71 5.98
CA GLU A 146 -3.40 -5.64 5.53
C GLU A 146 -3.06 -5.21 4.10
N LYS A 147 -4.08 -4.91 3.28
CA LYS A 147 -3.86 -4.38 1.92
C LYS A 147 -3.60 -2.88 2.00
N ILE A 148 -2.47 -2.43 1.47
CA ILE A 148 -2.08 -1.01 1.40
C ILE A 148 -1.87 -0.60 -0.06
N LYS A 149 -2.07 0.67 -0.37
CA LYS A 149 -1.81 1.25 -1.70
C LYS A 149 -0.71 2.28 -1.60
N LEU A 150 0.40 2.04 -2.31
CA LEU A 150 1.50 2.99 -2.44
C LEU A 150 1.39 3.65 -3.81
N ARG A 151 1.60 4.95 -3.91
CA ARG A 151 1.44 5.71 -5.16
C ARG A 151 2.77 6.27 -5.62
N GLY A 152 2.90 6.45 -6.92
CA GLY A 152 4.09 7.01 -7.56
C GLY A 152 5.27 6.04 -7.59
N LEU A 153 6.22 6.32 -8.48
CA LEU A 153 7.42 5.50 -8.67
C LEU A 153 8.39 5.61 -7.49
N GLU A 154 8.33 6.70 -6.73
CA GLU A 154 9.06 6.92 -5.48
C GLU A 154 8.78 5.81 -4.45
N SER A 155 7.58 5.23 -4.48
CA SER A 155 7.18 4.10 -3.63
C SER A 155 7.75 2.75 -4.06
N TYR A 156 8.51 2.68 -5.17
CA TYR A 156 9.03 1.42 -5.73
C TYR A 156 9.82 0.61 -4.70
N SER A 157 10.68 1.27 -3.91
CA SER A 157 11.55 0.59 -2.95
C SER A 157 10.74 -0.13 -1.84
N ALA A 158 9.66 0.50 -1.36
CA ALA A 158 8.75 -0.07 -0.37
C ALA A 158 7.87 -1.19 -0.96
N ALA A 159 7.38 -1.00 -2.19
CA ALA A 159 6.63 -2.03 -2.92
C ALA A 159 7.49 -3.28 -3.18
N MET A 160 8.76 -3.08 -3.54
CA MET A 160 9.77 -4.13 -3.70
C MET A 160 9.97 -4.94 -2.42
N HIS A 161 10.08 -4.24 -1.29
CA HIS A 161 10.21 -4.88 0.01
C HIS A 161 8.99 -5.76 0.32
N CYS A 162 7.77 -5.23 0.13
CA CYS A 162 6.53 -5.99 0.31
C CYS A 162 6.47 -7.22 -0.60
N ALA A 163 6.88 -7.09 -1.87
CA ALA A 163 6.92 -8.18 -2.83
C ALA A 163 7.93 -9.28 -2.43
N ALA A 164 9.10 -8.89 -1.90
CA ALA A 164 10.13 -9.81 -1.44
C ALA A 164 9.66 -10.61 -0.21
N VAL A 165 9.09 -9.93 0.79
CA VAL A 165 8.50 -10.61 1.96
C VAL A 165 7.39 -11.57 1.53
N ALA A 166 6.49 -11.13 0.66
CA ALA A 166 5.42 -11.99 0.16
C ALA A 166 5.95 -13.20 -0.62
N ALA A 167 7.07 -13.07 -1.35
CA ALA A 167 7.73 -14.20 -2.00
C ALA A 167 8.33 -15.18 -1.00
N GLY A 168 9.01 -14.69 0.03
CA GLY A 168 9.56 -15.51 1.10
C GLY A 168 8.48 -16.27 1.89
N GLU A 169 7.36 -15.62 2.21
CA GLU A 169 6.23 -16.26 2.87
C GLU A 169 5.64 -17.41 2.03
N ARG A 170 5.54 -17.25 0.71
CA ARG A 170 5.07 -18.34 -0.18
C ARG A 170 6.02 -19.52 -0.16
N LEU A 171 7.33 -19.27 -0.20
CA LEU A 171 8.34 -20.32 -0.17
C LEU A 171 8.32 -21.07 1.18
N ALA A 172 8.19 -20.34 2.29
CA ALA A 172 8.06 -20.94 3.62
C ALA A 172 6.82 -21.85 3.71
N LYS A 173 5.66 -21.38 3.22
CA LYS A 173 4.41 -22.16 3.19
C LYS A 173 4.54 -23.43 2.33
N MET A 174 5.18 -23.34 1.16
CA MET A 174 5.41 -24.51 0.29
C MET A 174 6.30 -25.56 0.95
N LYS A 175 7.28 -25.15 1.77
CA LYS A 175 8.17 -26.09 2.48
C LYS A 175 7.44 -26.85 3.59
N THR A 176 6.55 -26.19 4.33
CA THR A 176 5.76 -26.81 5.40
C THR A 176 4.60 -27.66 4.86
N ALA A 177 4.03 -27.28 3.71
CA ALA A 177 2.88 -27.96 3.12
C ALA A 177 3.21 -29.25 2.34
N ARG A 178 4.47 -29.68 2.28
CA ARG A 178 4.85 -30.97 1.66
C ARG A 178 4.45 -32.10 2.62
N PRO A 179 3.36 -32.85 2.37
CA PRO A 179 3.03 -33.99 3.19
C PRO A 179 4.12 -35.03 2.97
N ALA A 180 4.66 -35.60 4.05
CA ALA A 180 5.45 -36.82 3.95
C ALA A 180 4.56 -37.88 3.31
N LEU A 181 4.82 -38.22 2.05
CA LEU A 181 4.24 -39.42 1.44
C LEU A 181 4.62 -40.60 2.34
N PRO A 182 3.67 -41.45 2.79
CA PRO A 182 4.04 -42.71 3.41
C PRO A 182 4.82 -43.51 2.37
N ALA A 183 6.02 -43.96 2.75
CA ALA A 183 6.83 -44.87 1.96
C ALA A 183 6.08 -46.21 1.84
N SER A 184 5.18 -46.31 0.86
CA SER A 184 4.62 -47.59 0.46
C SER A 184 5.70 -48.32 -0.33
N ALA A 185 6.38 -49.23 0.36
CA ALA A 185 7.19 -50.27 -0.24
C ALA A 185 6.34 -51.04 -1.25
N ALA A 186 6.62 -50.85 -2.54
CA ALA A 186 6.21 -51.78 -3.58
C ALA A 186 7.34 -51.81 -4.61
N ALA A 187 8.32 -52.66 -4.31
CA ALA A 187 9.22 -53.21 -5.29
C ALA A 187 8.39 -53.99 -6.33
N ALA A 188 8.40 -53.55 -7.58
CA ALA A 188 8.20 -54.42 -8.74
C ALA A 188 8.75 -53.73 -10.00
N ALA A 189 9.57 -54.49 -10.72
CA ALA A 189 10.47 -54.11 -11.81
C ALA A 189 9.74 -53.86 -13.19
N PRO A 190 10.45 -53.36 -14.23
CA PRO A 190 9.91 -52.92 -15.53
C PRO A 190 9.93 -54.02 -16.61
N PRO A 191 9.24 -53.84 -17.77
CA PRO A 191 9.93 -53.78 -19.09
C PRO A 191 9.15 -52.95 -20.19
N PRO A 192 9.48 -52.97 -21.51
CA PRO A 192 10.54 -52.24 -22.20
C PRO A 192 9.99 -51.43 -23.45
N PRO A 193 10.80 -50.90 -24.39
CA PRO A 193 10.43 -49.83 -25.32
C PRO A 193 9.82 -50.33 -26.64
N GLY A 194 8.93 -49.52 -27.24
CA GLY A 194 8.30 -49.82 -28.53
C GLY A 194 7.89 -48.58 -29.33
N THR A 195 8.69 -48.29 -30.35
CA THR A 195 8.31 -47.93 -31.73
C THR A 195 7.50 -46.65 -32.04
N ALA A 196 8.13 -45.82 -32.89
CA ALA A 196 7.62 -44.64 -33.57
C ALA A 196 6.63 -44.94 -34.71
N VAL A 197 5.69 -44.02 -34.98
CA VAL A 197 5.23 -43.53 -36.32
C VAL A 197 4.18 -42.41 -36.07
N ALA A 198 4.41 -41.17 -36.50
CA ALA A 198 4.18 -40.57 -37.83
C ALA A 198 2.76 -40.02 -38.06
N ALA A 199 2.72 -38.72 -38.35
CA ALA A 199 1.87 -37.96 -39.28
C ALA A 199 0.34 -38.18 -39.33
N GLY A 200 -0.42 -37.08 -39.22
CA GLY A 200 -1.80 -37.02 -39.68
C GLY A 200 -2.50 -35.70 -39.38
N ALA A 201 -2.50 -34.79 -40.37
CA ALA A 201 -3.35 -33.60 -40.44
C ALA A 201 -4.85 -33.99 -40.44
N THR A 202 -5.80 -33.19 -39.94
CA THR A 202 -6.48 -32.08 -40.65
C THR A 202 -7.65 -31.54 -39.80
N PRO A 203 -8.21 -30.35 -40.10
CA PRO A 203 -9.20 -29.65 -39.29
C PRO A 203 -10.66 -29.96 -39.70
N SER A 204 -11.61 -29.64 -38.83
CA SER A 204 -13.04 -29.50 -39.18
C SER A 204 -13.71 -28.40 -38.35
N PRO A 205 -14.43 -27.45 -38.98
CA PRO A 205 -15.28 -26.48 -38.29
C PRO A 205 -16.73 -26.99 -38.27
N GLY A 206 -17.34 -27.01 -37.08
CA GLY A 206 -18.74 -27.37 -36.88
C GLY A 206 -19.49 -26.24 -36.19
N ALA A 207 -20.24 -25.47 -36.98
CA ALA A 207 -21.23 -24.52 -36.49
C ALA A 207 -22.38 -25.26 -35.78
N SER A 208 -22.93 -24.68 -34.72
CA SER A 208 -24.31 -24.95 -34.29
C SER A 208 -24.85 -23.81 -33.44
N SER A 209 -25.73 -23.05 -34.08
CA SER A 209 -26.72 -22.17 -33.47
C SER A 209 -27.63 -22.95 -32.53
N ARG A 210 -27.88 -22.43 -31.32
CA ARG A 210 -29.08 -22.76 -30.54
C ARG A 210 -29.64 -21.51 -29.87
N THR A 211 -30.73 -21.04 -30.46
CA THR A 211 -31.76 -20.15 -29.90
C THR A 211 -32.43 -20.84 -28.71
N VAL A 212 -32.46 -20.23 -27.53
CA VAL A 212 -33.32 -20.69 -26.42
C VAL A 212 -33.78 -19.48 -25.57
N VAL A 213 -35.06 -19.15 -25.78
CA VAL A 213 -36.09 -18.51 -24.95
C VAL A 213 -35.75 -17.64 -23.72
N SER A 214 -36.42 -16.49 -23.70
CA SER A 214 -36.76 -15.66 -22.54
C SER A 214 -37.56 -16.43 -21.47
N PRO A 215 -37.47 -15.98 -20.21
CA PRO A 215 -38.72 -15.65 -19.53
C PRO A 215 -38.69 -14.28 -18.83
N ASP A 216 -39.82 -13.60 -19.03
CA ASP A 216 -40.37 -12.51 -18.23
C ASP A 216 -40.63 -12.97 -16.80
N LEU A 217 -40.21 -12.20 -15.79
CA LEU A 217 -40.87 -12.18 -14.49
C LEU A 217 -40.75 -10.80 -13.81
N SER A 218 -41.92 -10.39 -13.34
CA SER A 218 -42.30 -9.11 -12.75
C SER A 218 -42.05 -9.03 -11.24
N GLY A 219 -41.97 -7.79 -10.73
CA GLY A 219 -42.20 -7.40 -9.32
C GLY A 219 -40.97 -7.50 -8.40
N SER A 220 -40.75 -6.69 -7.35
CA SER A 220 -41.51 -5.61 -6.72
C SER A 220 -40.61 -4.89 -5.70
N THR A 221 -40.93 -3.62 -5.43
CA THR A 221 -40.87 -2.91 -4.13
C THR A 221 -39.55 -2.64 -3.38
N ALA A 222 -39.18 -1.36 -3.39
CA ALA A 222 -38.87 -0.44 -2.27
C ALA A 222 -38.31 -0.95 -0.91
N SER A 223 -37.21 -0.32 -0.47
CA SER A 223 -36.97 0.34 0.85
C SER A 223 -35.45 0.56 1.01
N SER A 224 -34.92 1.79 0.97
CA SER A 224 -34.86 2.79 2.07
C SER A 224 -34.20 2.26 3.35
N ALA A 225 -32.94 2.63 3.61
CA ALA A 225 -32.45 3.13 4.91
C ALA A 225 -30.93 3.44 4.93
N SER A 226 -30.63 4.73 5.12
CA SER A 226 -29.68 5.27 6.11
C SER A 226 -28.17 5.07 5.93
N SER A 227 -27.57 5.98 5.16
CA SER A 227 -26.19 6.45 5.35
C SER A 227 -26.13 7.44 6.51
N ARG A 228 -25.41 7.10 7.59
CA ARG A 228 -24.95 8.07 8.59
C ARG A 228 -23.60 8.64 8.13
N GLN A 229 -23.62 9.82 7.54
CA GLN A 229 -22.45 10.67 7.37
C GLN A 229 -22.23 11.44 8.67
N THR A 230 -21.15 11.11 9.39
CA THR A 230 -20.66 11.92 10.50
C THR A 230 -19.61 12.87 9.93
N SER A 231 -20.01 14.12 9.69
CA SER A 231 -19.12 15.22 9.35
C SER A 231 -18.40 15.70 10.62
N LEU A 232 -17.07 15.67 10.63
CA LEU A 232 -16.26 16.36 11.63
C LEU A 232 -16.19 17.86 11.29
N PRO A 233 -16.28 18.76 12.28
CA PRO A 233 -16.08 20.18 12.07
C PRO A 233 -14.58 20.48 11.85
N GLN A 234 -14.27 21.05 10.69
CA GLN A 234 -12.98 21.62 10.36
C GLN A 234 -12.82 22.95 11.10
N GLN A 235 -12.27 22.91 12.31
CA GLN A 235 -11.83 24.10 13.03
C GLN A 235 -10.51 24.58 12.42
N GLN A 236 -10.60 25.67 11.66
CA GLN A 236 -9.46 26.48 11.26
C GLN A 236 -8.96 27.26 12.49
N ALA A 237 -7.87 26.79 13.10
CA ALA A 237 -7.11 27.58 14.06
C ALA A 237 -6.13 28.46 13.29
N THR A 238 -6.42 29.75 13.21
CA THR A 238 -5.50 30.78 12.73
C THR A 238 -4.50 31.08 13.83
N CYS A 239 -3.31 30.47 13.76
CA CYS A 239 -2.17 30.84 14.60
C CYS A 239 -1.50 32.06 13.95
N GLY A 240 -1.89 33.26 14.37
CA GLY A 240 -1.13 34.48 14.08
C GLY A 240 0.12 34.52 14.96
N LEU A 241 1.30 34.54 14.33
CA LEU A 241 2.55 34.93 14.97
C LEU A 241 3.11 36.17 14.23
N PRO A 242 3.62 37.17 14.96
CA PRO A 242 4.19 38.38 14.36
C PRO A 242 5.56 38.10 13.75
N ILE A 243 5.71 38.41 12.47
CA ILE A 243 6.99 38.38 11.74
C ILE A 243 7.71 39.70 12.02
N SER A 244 8.84 39.63 12.71
CA SER A 244 9.79 40.73 12.83
C SER A 244 10.56 40.90 11.52
N HIS A 245 10.44 42.07 10.91
CA HIS A 245 11.14 42.48 9.70
C HIS A 245 12.65 42.67 9.97
N HIS A 246 13.49 41.95 9.22
CA HIS A 246 14.88 42.35 8.97
C HIS A 246 15.10 42.46 7.46
N HIS A 247 15.56 43.64 7.03
CA HIS A 247 15.94 44.01 5.66
C HIS A 247 17.27 43.35 5.24
N GLY A 248 17.33 42.84 4.01
CA GLY A 248 18.55 42.43 3.30
C GLY A 248 18.25 42.09 1.82
N PRO A 249 19.17 42.36 0.86
CA PRO A 249 18.78 42.84 -0.47
C PRO A 249 18.61 41.79 -1.58
N HIS A 250 17.57 42.03 -2.38
CA HIS A 250 17.48 42.07 -3.85
C HIS A 250 18.50 41.25 -4.68
N VAL A 251 18.00 40.18 -5.31
CA VAL A 251 18.53 39.62 -6.56
C VAL A 251 17.37 39.39 -7.53
N GLU A 252 17.51 39.99 -8.72
CA GLU A 252 16.56 39.96 -9.84
C GLU A 252 16.78 38.71 -10.71
N GLY A 253 15.72 38.26 -11.39
CA GLY A 253 15.72 37.18 -12.38
C GLY A 253 14.33 36.56 -12.49
N GLU A 254 13.36 37.19 -13.15
CA GLU A 254 13.12 37.25 -14.61
C GLU A 254 12.19 36.12 -15.11
N ALA A 255 11.11 36.59 -15.76
CA ALA A 255 10.16 35.93 -16.66
C ALA A 255 9.15 34.89 -16.13
N CYS A 256 7.93 35.37 -15.87
CA CYS A 256 6.69 34.60 -15.94
C CYS A 256 5.87 35.02 -17.18
N GLY A 257 5.48 34.04 -17.98
CA GLY A 257 4.38 34.09 -18.95
C GLY A 257 3.75 32.70 -18.96
N GLY A 258 2.45 32.47 -19.09
CA GLY A 258 1.31 33.30 -19.49
C GLY A 258 0.36 32.37 -20.26
N GLY A 259 -0.91 32.30 -19.85
CA GLY A 259 -1.99 31.56 -20.53
C GLY A 259 -2.14 30.10 -20.05
N GLY A 260 -3.32 29.56 -19.72
CA GLY A 260 -4.68 29.93 -20.07
C GLY A 260 -5.34 28.74 -20.79
N SER A 261 -6.47 28.27 -20.26
CA SER A 261 -7.54 27.45 -20.89
C SER A 261 -7.80 26.05 -20.28
N SER A 262 -8.90 25.97 -19.52
CA SER A 262 -9.83 24.81 -19.50
C SER A 262 -10.71 24.88 -20.76
N PRO A 263 -11.45 23.84 -21.25
CA PRO A 263 -12.23 22.84 -20.49
C PRO A 263 -12.30 21.43 -21.13
N GLY A 264 -13.10 20.51 -20.54
CA GLY A 264 -13.71 19.41 -21.31
C GLY A 264 -13.93 18.10 -20.55
N ALA A 265 -15.17 17.61 -20.57
CA ALA A 265 -15.68 16.49 -19.80
C ALA A 265 -15.71 15.15 -20.56
N SER A 266 -16.06 14.09 -19.81
CA SER A 266 -16.75 12.84 -20.22
C SER A 266 -15.94 11.61 -20.62
N ALA A 267 -16.12 10.54 -19.83
CA ALA A 267 -16.50 9.16 -20.17
C ALA A 267 -16.20 8.27 -18.94
N GLY A 268 -17.07 7.42 -18.41
CA GLY A 268 -17.87 6.40 -19.06
C GLY A 268 -17.66 5.12 -18.25
N GLY A 269 -18.51 4.90 -17.23
CA GLY A 269 -18.37 3.79 -16.30
C GLY A 269 -18.79 2.45 -16.92
N SER A 270 -17.90 1.47 -16.91
CA SER A 270 -18.22 0.08 -17.24
C SER A 270 -17.84 -0.82 -16.07
N ARG A 271 -18.83 -1.16 -15.24
CA ARG A 271 -18.72 -2.17 -14.17
C ARG A 271 -19.23 -3.49 -14.71
N ARG A 272 -18.33 -4.45 -14.94
CA ARG A 272 -18.65 -5.87 -14.96
C ARG A 272 -17.75 -6.60 -13.96
N ARG A 273 -18.37 -7.11 -12.91
CA ARG A 273 -17.76 -7.96 -11.89
C ARG A 273 -17.53 -9.34 -12.49
N ASN A 274 -16.30 -9.84 -12.44
CA ASN A 274 -16.01 -11.26 -12.54
C ASN A 274 -15.46 -11.73 -11.20
N LEU A 275 -16.27 -12.55 -10.54
CA LEU A 275 -15.95 -13.36 -9.38
C LEU A 275 -14.91 -14.40 -9.80
N LEU A 276 -13.64 -14.25 -9.42
CA LEU A 276 -12.61 -15.32 -9.31
C LEU A 276 -11.20 -14.73 -9.02
N SER A 277 -10.99 -13.99 -7.92
CA SER A 277 -9.61 -13.68 -7.47
C SER A 277 -9.51 -13.29 -6.00
N GLU A 278 -9.69 -14.24 -5.09
CA GLU A 278 -9.42 -14.03 -3.65
C GLU A 278 -8.01 -14.51 -3.22
N LEU A 279 -7.11 -14.83 -4.16
CA LEU A 279 -5.79 -15.41 -3.83
C LEU A 279 -4.57 -14.74 -4.46
N PHE A 280 -4.77 -13.73 -5.29
CA PHE A 280 -3.68 -13.14 -6.05
C PHE A 280 -3.91 -11.66 -6.10
N LYS A 281 -2.90 -10.87 -5.68
CA LYS A 281 -2.45 -9.64 -6.34
C LYS A 281 -1.74 -8.69 -5.37
N SER A 282 -0.43 -8.52 -5.59
CA SER A 282 0.14 -7.18 -5.51
C SER A 282 0.08 -6.63 -6.93
N LEU A 283 -0.73 -5.58 -7.14
CA LEU A 283 -1.01 -5.00 -8.46
C LEU A 283 -0.31 -3.65 -8.54
N ALA A 284 0.50 -3.46 -9.57
CA ALA A 284 0.77 -2.11 -10.05
C ALA A 284 -0.33 -1.72 -11.06
N SER A 285 -1.11 -0.68 -10.79
CA SER A 285 -2.04 -0.09 -11.76
C SER A 285 -1.41 1.16 -12.35
N ALA A 286 -1.22 1.20 -13.66
CA ALA A 286 -0.79 2.41 -14.36
C ALA A 286 -2.03 3.17 -14.88
N LYS A 287 -2.11 4.48 -14.64
CA LYS A 287 -3.20 5.32 -15.18
C LYS A 287 -2.62 6.29 -16.20
N ARG A 288 -3.21 6.34 -17.40
CA ARG A 288 -2.87 7.35 -18.41
C ARG A 288 -3.47 8.68 -17.94
N ILE A 289 -2.62 9.67 -17.67
CA ILE A 289 -3.02 11.07 -17.52
C ILE A 289 -3.01 11.64 -18.95
N THR A 290 -4.20 11.78 -19.53
CA THR A 290 -4.41 12.45 -20.82
C THR A 290 -4.81 13.88 -20.59
#